data_AF-A0A851SDM1-F1
#
_entry.id   AF-A0A851SDM1-F1
#
_cell.length_a   1.000
_cell.length_b   1.000
_cell.length_c   1.000
_cell.angle_alpha   90.00
_cell.angle_beta   90.00
_cell.angle_gamma   90.00
#
_symmetry.space_group_name_H-M   'P 1'
#
loop_
_entity.id
_entity.type
_entity.pdbx_description
1 polymer ?
#
loop_
_entity_poly.entity_id
_entity_poly.type
_entity_poly.pdbx_seq_one_letter_code
_entity_poly.pdbx_strand_id
1 'polypeptide(L)'
;KSFTTTIGSHGGADIVLQSAGVADRHAAVEFSASDNSFILQDFNSPYGTFVNSCQVQNASVRVRPGDILSFGTAGASFELVVDGAAQGRVPEERWVGSAAQRRVDGNVQGKVSRRGRWVLLPREGSRRRN
;
A
#
# COMPACT_ATOMS: atom_id res chain seq x y z
N LYS A 1 -6.11 -9.10 18.60
CA LYS A 1 -6.57 -7.71 18.33
C LYS A 1 -6.29 -7.40 16.86
N SER A 2 -7.32 -7.11 16.07
CA SER A 2 -7.16 -6.71 14.68
C SER A 2 -7.11 -5.19 14.52
N PHE A 3 -6.51 -4.75 13.42
CA PHE A 3 -6.26 -3.35 13.10
C PHE A 3 -6.65 -3.08 11.65
N THR A 4 -7.72 -2.34 11.43
CA THR A 4 -8.13 -1.93 10.09
C THR A 4 -7.43 -0.64 9.70
N THR A 5 -6.89 -0.59 8.49
CA THR A 5 -6.26 0.58 7.88
C THR A 5 -6.95 0.84 6.56
N THR A 6 -7.54 2.01 6.37
CA THR A 6 -8.24 2.35 5.12
C THR A 6 -7.29 2.97 4.11
N ILE A 7 -7.39 2.53 2.86
CA ILE A 7 -6.61 3.00 1.71
C ILE A 7 -7.56 3.66 0.71
N GLY A 8 -7.22 4.88 0.30
CA GLY A 8 -8.00 5.60 -0.71
C GLY A 8 -7.36 6.91 -1.08
N SER A 9 -8.01 7.69 -1.93
CA SER A 9 -7.54 9.02 -2.35
C SER A 9 -7.99 10.13 -1.39
N HIS A 10 -8.91 9.83 -0.48
CA HIS A 10 -9.45 10.79 0.47
C HIS A 10 -8.46 11.13 1.59
N GLY A 11 -8.35 12.40 1.97
CA GLY A 11 -7.47 12.86 3.04
C GLY A 11 -7.78 12.28 4.43
N GLY A 12 -9.00 11.74 4.62
CA GLY A 12 -9.41 11.04 5.83
C GLY A 12 -8.92 9.58 5.93
N ALA A 13 -8.44 8.98 4.84
CA ALA A 13 -7.93 7.61 4.85
C ALA A 13 -6.61 7.51 5.66
N ASP A 14 -6.31 6.31 6.17
CA ASP A 14 -5.03 6.06 6.83
C ASP A 14 -3.87 6.16 5.85
N ILE A 15 -4.06 5.63 4.65
CA ILE A 15 -3.11 5.69 3.55
C ILE A 15 -3.77 6.40 2.37
N VAL A 16 -3.24 7.59 2.07
CA VAL A 16 -3.73 8.41 0.97
C VAL A 16 -2.89 8.15 -0.28
N LEU A 17 -3.53 7.55 -1.29
CA LEU A 17 -2.97 7.30 -2.63
C LEU A 17 -3.69 8.20 -3.64
N GLN A 18 -3.03 9.27 -4.10
CA GLN A 18 -3.58 10.16 -5.13
C GLN A 18 -3.11 9.68 -6.50
N SER A 19 -3.67 8.58 -6.96
CA SER A 19 -3.43 8.04 -8.31
C SER A 19 -4.68 8.11 -9.16
N ALA A 20 -4.50 8.28 -10.47
CA ALA A 20 -5.60 8.23 -11.43
C ALA A 20 -6.27 6.84 -11.35
N GLY A 21 -7.48 6.80 -10.81
CA GLY A 21 -8.26 5.58 -10.62
C GLY A 21 -8.31 5.01 -9.20
N VAL A 22 -7.83 5.75 -8.19
CA VAL A 22 -8.07 5.40 -6.78
C VAL A 22 -9.31 6.15 -6.27
N ALA A 23 -10.23 5.41 -5.66
CA ALA A 23 -11.45 5.97 -5.07
C ALA A 23 -11.20 6.47 -3.64
N ASP A 24 -12.08 7.33 -3.13
CA ASP A 24 -11.99 7.89 -1.77
C ASP A 24 -11.87 6.80 -0.71
N ARG A 25 -12.65 5.71 -0.89
CA ARG A 25 -12.56 4.47 -0.14
C ARG A 25 -12.34 3.34 -1.13
N HIS A 26 -11.08 3.07 -1.47
CA HIS A 26 -10.73 2.08 -2.47
C HIS A 26 -10.66 0.68 -1.84
N ALA A 27 -9.87 0.54 -0.77
CA ALA A 27 -9.71 -0.72 -0.06
C ALA A 27 -9.47 -0.47 1.44
N ALA A 28 -9.61 -1.50 2.26
CA ALA A 28 -9.07 -1.52 3.61
C ALA A 28 -8.23 -2.76 3.84
N VAL A 29 -7.19 -2.62 4.64
CA VAL A 29 -6.35 -3.73 5.07
C VAL A 29 -6.58 -3.93 6.55
N GLU A 30 -7.11 -5.09 6.92
CA GLU A 30 -7.21 -5.54 8.29
C GLU A 30 -6.02 -6.41 8.66
N PHE A 31 -5.29 -6.01 9.69
CA PHE A 31 -4.14 -6.73 10.22
C PHE A 31 -4.48 -7.39 11.56
N SER A 32 -4.42 -8.71 11.64
CA SER A 32 -4.44 -9.43 12.92
C SER A 32 -3.02 -9.61 13.43
N ALA A 33 -2.68 -8.90 14.51
CA ALA A 33 -1.39 -9.07 15.18
C ALA A 33 -1.26 -10.42 15.91
N SER A 34 -2.39 -11.07 16.18
CA SER A 34 -2.43 -12.37 16.86
C SER A 34 -1.99 -13.51 15.95
N ASP A 35 -2.41 -13.48 14.69
CA ASP A 35 -2.15 -14.52 13.68
C ASP A 35 -1.14 -14.07 12.61
N ASN A 36 -0.60 -12.86 12.78
CA ASN A 36 0.24 -12.15 11.81
C ASN A 36 -0.34 -12.21 10.38
N SER A 37 -1.65 -11.97 10.28
CA SER A 37 -2.43 -12.13 9.06
C SER A 37 -2.95 -10.79 8.55
N PHE A 38 -2.97 -10.63 7.23
CA PHE A 38 -3.50 -9.45 6.58
C PHE A 38 -4.69 -9.84 5.72
N ILE A 39 -5.77 -9.10 5.82
CA ILE A 39 -6.94 -9.25 5.00
C ILE A 39 -7.12 -7.94 4.25
N LEU A 40 -6.94 -7.97 2.93
CA LEU A 40 -7.26 -6.85 2.07
C LEU A 40 -8.71 -6.99 1.64
N GLN A 41 -9.53 -5.98 1.93
CA GLN A 41 -10.92 -5.88 1.53
C GLN A 41 -11.07 -4.74 0.52
N ASP A 42 -11.53 -5.07 -0.68
CA ASP A 42 -11.86 -4.09 -1.72
C ASP A 42 -13.30 -3.57 -1.52
N PHE A 43 -13.48 -2.24 -1.57
CA PHE A 43 -14.80 -1.60 -1.41
C PHE A 43 -15.39 -1.23 -2.77
N ASN A 44 -15.51 -2.22 -3.66
CA ASN A 44 -16.00 -2.05 -5.03
C ASN A 44 -15.25 -0.93 -5.77
N SER A 45 -13.92 -1.03 -5.77
CA SER A 45 -13.11 -0.02 -6.43
C SER A 45 -13.37 -0.02 -7.94
N PRO A 46 -13.43 1.16 -8.58
CA PRO A 46 -13.82 1.27 -10.00
C PRO A 46 -12.87 0.54 -10.96
N TYR A 47 -11.64 0.28 -10.54
CA TYR A 47 -10.61 -0.37 -11.34
C TYR A 47 -10.14 -1.71 -10.77
N GLY A 48 -10.65 -2.11 -9.60
CA GLY A 48 -10.21 -3.29 -8.87
C GLY A 48 -8.88 -3.11 -8.15
N THR A 49 -8.66 -3.97 -7.15
CA THR A 49 -7.36 -4.14 -6.49
C THR A 49 -6.69 -5.40 -7.05
N PHE A 50 -5.37 -5.40 -7.26
CA PHE A 50 -4.63 -6.57 -7.70
C PHE A 50 -3.64 -6.99 -6.61
N VAL A 51 -3.64 -8.26 -6.26
CA VAL A 51 -2.73 -8.86 -5.26
C VAL A 51 -1.93 -9.95 -5.92
N ASN A 52 -0.61 -9.77 -6.05
CA ASN A 52 0.31 -10.74 -6.66
C ASN A 52 -0.18 -11.22 -8.04
N SER A 53 -0.63 -10.26 -8.87
CA SER A 53 -1.26 -10.49 -10.19
C SER A 53 -2.67 -11.09 -10.19
N CYS A 54 -3.23 -11.46 -9.03
CA CYS A 54 -4.63 -11.85 -8.90
C CYS A 54 -5.53 -10.63 -8.69
N GLN A 55 -6.53 -10.45 -9.55
CA GLN A 55 -7.52 -9.39 -9.38
C GLN A 55 -8.48 -9.74 -8.24
N VAL A 56 -8.65 -8.79 -7.33
CA VAL A 56 -9.56 -8.84 -6.19
C VAL A 56 -10.46 -7.62 -6.27
N GLN A 57 -11.74 -7.86 -6.55
CA GLN A 57 -12.75 -6.82 -6.70
C GLN A 57 -13.96 -7.19 -5.85
N ASN A 58 -14.44 -6.24 -5.06
CA ASN A 58 -15.59 -6.42 -4.16
C ASN A 58 -15.50 -7.68 -3.27
N ALA A 59 -14.27 -8.04 -2.88
CA ALA A 59 -13.98 -9.23 -2.11
C ALA A 59 -12.90 -8.96 -1.07
N SER A 60 -12.85 -9.81 -0.05
CA SER A 60 -11.77 -9.83 0.94
C SER A 60 -10.81 -10.97 0.63
N VAL A 61 -9.55 -10.66 0.41
CA VAL A 61 -8.47 -11.64 0.20
C VAL A 61 -7.51 -11.62 1.37
N ARG A 62 -7.00 -12.78 1.76
CA ARG A 62 -5.91 -12.86 2.74
C ARG A 62 -4.58 -12.65 2.03
N VAL A 63 -3.81 -11.67 2.48
CA VAL A 63 -2.49 -11.32 1.95
C VAL A 63 -1.41 -11.56 3.03
N ARG A 64 -0.16 -11.62 2.60
CA ARG A 64 1.00 -11.86 3.44
C ARG A 64 2.03 -10.73 3.27
N PRO A 65 2.88 -10.49 4.29
CA PRO A 65 4.06 -9.65 4.10
C PRO A 65 4.91 -10.16 2.94
N GLY A 66 5.27 -9.27 2.02
CA GLY A 66 5.97 -9.55 0.77
C GLY A 66 5.04 -9.58 -0.45
N ASP A 67 3.72 -9.62 -0.27
CA ASP A 67 2.78 -9.58 -1.39
C ASP A 67 2.75 -8.20 -2.07
N ILE A 68 2.55 -8.22 -3.38
CA ILE A 68 2.49 -7.02 -4.22
C ILE A 68 1.03 -6.63 -4.41
N LEU A 69 0.65 -5.47 -3.89
CA LEU A 69 -0.67 -4.87 -3.99
C LEU A 69 -0.63 -3.75 -5.03
N SER A 70 -1.42 -3.83 -6.08
CA SER A 70 -1.56 -2.77 -7.07
C SER A 70 -2.98 -2.24 -7.05
N PHE A 71 -3.13 -0.91 -7.05
CA PHE A 71 -4.42 -0.25 -6.92
C PHE A 71 -4.76 0.48 -8.22
N GLY A 72 -5.75 -0.05 -8.95
CA GLY A 72 -6.21 0.47 -10.23
C GLY A 72 -5.42 0.01 -11.48
N THR A 73 -5.96 0.30 -12.66
CA THR A 73 -5.49 -0.22 -13.96
C THR A 73 -4.18 0.39 -14.45
N ALA A 74 -3.87 1.64 -14.05
CA ALA A 74 -2.58 2.30 -14.25
C ALA A 74 -1.82 2.48 -12.92
N GLY A 75 -2.20 1.68 -11.92
CA GLY A 75 -1.79 1.83 -10.53
C GLY A 75 -0.32 1.56 -10.29
N ALA A 76 0.25 2.27 -9.32
CA ALA A 76 1.52 1.89 -8.74
C ALA A 76 1.37 0.56 -7.99
N SER A 77 2.33 -0.34 -8.17
CA SER A 77 2.46 -1.56 -7.39
C SER A 77 3.19 -1.27 -6.08
N PHE A 78 2.68 -1.81 -4.99
CA PHE A 78 3.23 -1.65 -3.66
C PHE A 78 3.48 -3.01 -3.02
N GLU A 79 4.67 -3.20 -2.47
CA GLU A 79 5.01 -4.36 -1.66
C GLU A 79 4.55 -4.10 -0.22
N LEU A 80 3.74 -5.02 0.32
CA LEU A 80 3.31 -4.98 1.71
C LEU A 80 4.44 -5.48 2.61
N VAL A 81 5.06 -4.61 3.39
CA VAL A 81 6.14 -4.97 4.32
C VAL A 81 5.69 -4.71 5.74
N VAL A 82 5.98 -5.64 6.65
CA VAL A 82 5.59 -5.56 8.07
C VAL A 82 6.83 -5.28 8.89
N ASP A 83 6.69 -4.52 9.98
CA ASP A 83 7.80 -4.04 10.81
C ASP A 83 8.80 -5.16 11.21
N GLY A 84 8.31 -6.36 11.53
CA GLY A 84 9.16 -7.53 11.83
C GLY A 84 9.94 -8.12 10.64
N ALA A 85 9.59 -7.79 9.40
CA ALA A 85 10.31 -8.17 8.17
C ALA A 85 11.04 -6.97 7.52
N ALA A 86 10.67 -5.73 7.86
CA ALA A 86 11.32 -4.52 7.39
C ALA A 86 12.76 -4.39 7.93
N GLN A 87 13.01 -4.90 9.13
CA GLN A 87 14.32 -4.84 9.81
C GLN A 87 15.49 -5.46 8.99
N GLY A 88 15.22 -6.27 7.97
CA GLY A 88 16.26 -6.87 7.12
C GLY A 88 16.41 -6.27 5.71
N ARG A 89 15.52 -5.36 5.28
CA ARG A 89 15.47 -4.91 3.86
C ARG A 89 15.47 -3.39 3.66
N VAL A 90 15.29 -2.59 4.71
CA VAL A 90 15.51 -1.14 4.63
C VAL A 90 16.81 -0.78 5.36
N PRO A 91 17.83 -0.21 4.68
CA PRO A 91 18.94 0.37 5.41
C PRO A 91 18.40 1.51 6.28
N GLU A 92 18.76 1.45 7.56
CA GLU A 92 18.37 2.32 8.68
C GLU A 92 18.65 3.83 8.46
N GLU A 93 19.32 4.23 7.38
CA GLU A 93 19.86 5.60 7.23
C GLU A 93 19.02 6.59 6.40
N ARG A 94 17.68 6.52 6.38
CA ARG A 94 16.93 7.59 5.68
C ARG A 94 15.58 8.05 6.21
N TRP A 95 15.28 7.76 7.48
CA TRP A 95 14.10 8.31 8.14
C TRP A 95 14.44 9.18 9.36
N VAL A 96 15.57 9.90 9.29
CA VAL A 96 15.77 11.10 10.11
C VAL A 96 15.33 12.29 9.28
N GLY A 97 14.37 13.04 9.82
CA GLY A 97 13.67 14.10 9.10
C GLY A 97 14.62 15.10 8.45
N SER A 98 14.36 15.41 7.18
CA SER A 98 14.50 16.76 6.67
C SER A 98 13.88 16.85 5.28
N ALA A 99 13.21 17.96 5.02
CA ALA A 99 12.68 18.35 3.74
C ALA A 99 13.77 18.28 2.65
N ALA A 100 13.68 17.26 1.80
CA ALA A 100 14.40 17.23 0.53
C ALA A 100 13.53 16.50 -0.49
N GLN A 101 12.47 17.18 -0.91
CA GLN A 101 11.68 16.85 -2.09
C GLN A 101 12.60 16.82 -3.32
N ARG A 102 13.16 15.66 -3.64
CA ARG A 102 13.51 15.37 -5.02
C ARG A 102 12.21 15.04 -5.73
N ARG A 103 11.63 16.07 -6.34
CA ARG A 103 10.56 15.98 -7.32
C ARG A 103 11.05 15.07 -8.45
N VAL A 104 10.67 13.81 -8.37
CA VAL A 104 10.65 12.88 -9.50
C VAL A 104 9.17 12.55 -9.71
N ASP A 105 8.72 12.62 -10.96
CA ASP A 105 7.32 12.79 -11.34
C ASP A 105 6.34 11.88 -10.56
N GLY A 106 5.21 12.43 -10.08
CA GLY A 106 4.04 11.63 -9.68
C GLY A 106 4.18 10.70 -8.44
N ASN A 107 4.00 11.27 -7.24
CA ASN A 107 3.27 10.71 -6.09
C ASN A 107 3.59 9.30 -5.48
N VAL A 108 4.63 8.57 -5.90
CA VAL A 108 4.94 7.24 -5.32
C VAL A 108 5.95 7.31 -4.17
N GLN A 109 5.55 7.88 -3.03
CA GLN A 109 6.30 7.79 -1.76
C GLN A 109 5.83 6.57 -0.96
N GLY A 110 6.75 5.80 -0.36
CA GLY A 110 6.40 4.71 0.56
C GLY A 110 5.46 5.20 1.67
N LYS A 111 4.37 4.47 1.90
CA LYS A 111 3.31 4.86 2.83
C LYS A 111 3.33 3.95 4.05
N VAL A 112 3.62 4.52 5.21
CA VAL A 112 3.56 3.80 6.48
C VAL A 112 2.12 3.85 7.01
N SER A 113 1.62 2.74 7.53
CA SER A 113 0.34 2.74 8.26
C SER A 113 0.41 3.72 9.43
N ARG A 114 -0.69 4.44 9.75
CA ARG A 114 -0.74 5.41 10.88
C ARG A 114 -0.26 4.85 12.23
N ARG A 115 -0.22 3.53 12.37
CA ARG A 115 0.23 2.81 13.57
C ARG A 115 1.67 2.31 13.52
N GLY A 116 2.41 2.53 12.44
CA GLY A 116 3.81 2.11 12.30
C GLY A 116 4.05 0.59 12.26
N ARG A 117 3.01 -0.22 12.03
CA ARG A 117 3.12 -1.69 12.07
C ARG A 117 3.52 -2.34 10.74
N TRP A 118 3.30 -1.63 9.65
CA TRP A 118 3.58 -2.07 8.30
C TRP A 118 3.65 -0.85 7.36
N VAL A 119 4.29 -1.06 6.21
CA VAL A 119 4.56 -0.06 5.19
C VAL A 119 4.27 -0.64 3.81
N LEU A 120 3.75 0.20 2.93
CA LEU A 120 3.65 -0.07 1.50
C LEU A 120 4.85 0.56 0.81
N LEU A 121 5.75 -0.27 0.30
CA LEU A 121 6.89 0.18 -0.48
C LEU A 121 6.53 0.15 -1.96
N PRO A 122 6.63 1.26 -2.70
CA PRO A 122 6.40 1.23 -4.14
C PRO A 122 7.43 0.31 -4.80
N ARG A 123 6.97 -0.69 -5.54
CA ARG A 123 7.82 -1.45 -6.45
C ARG A 123 7.95 -0.65 -7.73
N GLU A 124 9.14 -0.08 -7.93
CA GLU A 124 9.50 0.63 -9.16
C GLU A 124 9.62 -0.37 -10.31
N GLY A 125 8.47 -0.77 -10.85
CA GLY A 125 8.34 -1.61 -12.03
C GLY A 125 8.06 -0.74 -13.24
N SER A 126 9.10 -0.45 -14.02
CA SER A 126 9.03 -0.06 -15.43
C SER A 126 8.15 1.16 -15.76
N ARG A 127 8.65 2.36 -15.44
CA ARG A 127 8.40 3.51 -16.32
C ARG A 127 8.95 3.17 -17.71
N ARG A 128 8.11 2.64 -18.60
CA ARG A 128 8.32 2.87 -20.02
C ARG A 128 8.18 4.37 -20.23
N ARG A 129 9.33 5.01 -20.36
CA ARG A 129 9.48 6.22 -21.17
C ARG A 129 8.71 6.02 -22.46
N ASN A 130 7.78 6.91 -22.73
CA ASN A 130 7.50 7.36 -24.10
C ASN A 130 7.14 8.84 -24.04
#